data_AF-A0A7J7CQX7-F1
#
_entry.id   AF-A0A7J7CQX7-F1
#
_cell.length_a   1.000
_cell.length_b   1.000
_cell.length_c   1.000
_cell.angle_alpha   90.00
_cell.angle_beta   90.00
_cell.angle_gamma   90.00
#
_symmetry.space_group_name_H-M   'P 1'
#
loop_
_entity.id
_entity.type
_entity.pdbx_description
1 polymer ?
#
loop_
_entity_poly.entity_id
_entity_poly.type
_entity_poly.pdbx_seq_one_letter_code
_entity_poly.pdbx_strand_id
1 'polypeptide(L)'
;MENPRTNLSSDALTTTLCNSIQALGRGFDVTSDIRLLYCKGASGSRLVHVDEDRARDLVVSDGVVVPNVSLEIECSKGERSIERIPVCNFHEMARCFNDNSGISEHIPLGSFNAMFNFTGSWQVDAAATKSLAMVGHLVPLYKVQLAKLDLALHEEIKRAVPYSWDPVSLAR
;
A
#
# COMPACT_ATOMS: atom_id res chain seq x y z
N MET A 1 -28.84 24.47 5.19
CA MET A 1 -28.74 24.02 3.79
C MET A 1 -27.33 23.53 3.59
N GLU A 2 -27.11 22.21 3.68
CA GLU A 2 -25.81 21.60 3.41
C GLU A 2 -25.52 21.64 1.91
N ASN A 3 -24.26 21.91 1.54
CA ASN A 3 -23.85 22.08 0.15
C ASN A 3 -23.70 20.70 -0.50
N PRO A 4 -24.38 20.37 -1.62
CA PRO A 4 -24.32 19.03 -2.22
C PRO A 4 -22.89 18.56 -2.54
N ARG A 5 -21.97 19.49 -2.84
CA ARG A 5 -20.56 19.19 -3.12
C ARG A 5 -19.76 18.75 -1.88
N THR A 6 -20.10 19.24 -0.68
CA THR A 6 -19.44 18.81 0.56
C THR A 6 -19.84 17.38 0.93
N ASN A 7 -21.09 16.99 0.66
CA ASN A 7 -21.59 15.65 0.97
C ASN A 7 -20.96 14.59 0.05
N LEU A 8 -20.85 14.85 -1.25
CA LEU A 8 -20.16 13.96 -2.20
C LEU A 8 -18.66 13.76 -1.87
N SER A 9 -17.97 14.81 -1.42
CA SER A 9 -16.58 14.72 -1.00
C SER A 9 -16.41 13.93 0.30
N SER A 10 -17.37 14.05 1.22
CA SER A 10 -17.42 13.29 2.47
C SER A 10 -17.65 11.80 2.21
N ASP A 11 -18.54 11.45 1.28
CA ASP A 11 -18.85 10.06 0.91
C ASP A 11 -17.66 9.37 0.23
N ALA A 12 -16.97 10.08 -0.68
CA ALA A 12 -15.77 9.57 -1.34
C ALA A 12 -14.61 9.36 -0.36
N LEU A 13 -14.41 10.30 0.57
CA LEU A 13 -13.41 10.18 1.63
C LEU A 13 -13.73 9.01 2.56
N THR A 14 -14.98 8.89 3.01
CA THR A 14 -15.46 7.79 3.85
C THR A 14 -15.21 6.45 3.15
N THR A 15 -15.60 6.33 1.88
CA THR A 15 -15.39 5.11 1.08
C THR A 15 -13.91 4.77 0.95
N THR A 16 -13.07 5.77 0.70
CA THR A 16 -11.61 5.57 0.57
C THR A 16 -10.99 5.11 1.88
N LEU A 17 -11.39 5.71 3.02
CA LEU A 17 -10.95 5.29 4.35
C LEU A 17 -11.40 3.86 4.67
N CYS A 18 -12.67 3.53 4.45
CA CYS A 18 -13.20 2.17 4.64
C CYS A 18 -12.40 1.15 3.84
N ASN A 19 -12.17 1.41 2.55
CA ASN A 19 -11.40 0.50 1.68
C ASN A 19 -9.95 0.36 2.13
N SER A 20 -9.33 1.45 2.60
CA SER A 20 -7.95 1.42 3.11
C SER A 20 -7.83 0.62 4.41
N ILE A 21 -8.78 0.78 5.34
CA ILE A 21 -8.87 0.04 6.60
C ILE A 21 -9.11 -1.45 6.34
N GLN A 22 -10.01 -1.79 5.40
CA GLN A 22 -10.25 -3.17 4.98
C GLN A 22 -9.05 -3.79 4.26
N ALA A 23 -8.15 -2.97 3.70
CA ALA A 23 -6.96 -3.44 3.03
C ALA A 23 -5.81 -3.84 3.98
N LEU A 24 -5.79 -3.28 5.19
CA LEU A 24 -4.75 -3.57 6.18
C LEU A 24 -4.69 -5.07 6.50
N GLY A 25 -3.48 -5.60 6.58
CA GLY A 25 -3.23 -7.01 6.88
C GLY A 25 -3.45 -7.98 5.71
N ARG A 26 -3.83 -7.50 4.51
CA ARG A 26 -3.94 -8.33 3.30
C ARG A 26 -2.58 -8.48 2.61
N GLY A 27 -2.48 -9.49 1.74
CA GLY A 27 -1.36 -9.60 0.80
C GLY A 27 -1.42 -8.53 -0.29
N PHE A 28 -0.27 -8.18 -0.86
CA PHE A 28 -0.14 -7.16 -1.90
C PHE A 28 0.85 -7.58 -2.98
N ASP A 29 0.53 -7.31 -4.25
CA ASP A 29 1.43 -7.57 -5.37
C ASP A 29 2.44 -6.44 -5.56
N VAL A 30 3.64 -6.60 -5.03
CA VAL A 30 4.71 -5.59 -5.13
C VAL A 30 5.22 -5.38 -6.56
N THR A 31 4.89 -6.29 -7.48
CA THR A 31 5.22 -6.14 -8.92
C THR A 31 4.21 -5.26 -9.66
N SER A 32 3.10 -4.91 -9.00
CA SER A 32 2.08 -3.97 -9.49
C SER A 32 2.25 -2.57 -8.89
N ASP A 33 1.44 -1.62 -9.34
CA ASP A 33 1.37 -0.26 -8.80
C ASP A 33 0.75 -0.24 -7.38
N ILE A 34 0.89 0.86 -6.63
CA ILE A 34 0.52 1.02 -5.20
C ILE A 34 -1.00 1.04 -4.91
N ARG A 35 -1.84 0.93 -5.93
CA ARG A 35 -3.30 1.09 -5.80
C ARG A 35 -3.92 -0.11 -5.06
N LEU A 36 -4.94 0.17 -4.24
CA LEU A 36 -5.67 -0.87 -3.48
C LEU A 36 -6.29 -1.99 -4.34
N LEU A 37 -6.47 -1.76 -5.64
CA LEU A 37 -6.95 -2.79 -6.57
C LEU A 37 -5.98 -3.97 -6.72
N TYR A 38 -4.71 -3.79 -6.35
CA TYR A 38 -3.68 -4.84 -6.36
C TYR A 38 -3.53 -5.57 -5.01
N CYS A 39 -4.34 -5.21 -4.00
CA CYS A 39 -4.47 -6.02 -2.78
C CYS A 39 -5.08 -7.39 -3.11
N LYS A 40 -4.46 -8.46 -2.60
CA LYS A 40 -4.87 -9.85 -2.85
C LYS A 40 -5.97 -10.31 -1.89
N GLY A 41 -6.67 -11.36 -2.27
CA GLY A 41 -7.81 -11.91 -1.52
C GLY A 41 -9.10 -11.09 -1.69
N ALA A 42 -10.20 -11.57 -1.13
CA ALA A 42 -11.45 -10.81 -1.03
C ALA A 42 -11.36 -9.70 0.03
N SER A 43 -12.26 -8.72 -0.03
CA SER A 43 -12.41 -7.72 1.04
C SER A 43 -12.63 -8.41 2.39
N GLY A 44 -11.82 -8.04 3.39
CA GLY A 44 -11.83 -8.67 4.72
C GLY A 44 -10.99 -9.94 4.86
N SER A 45 -10.46 -10.53 3.77
CA SER A 45 -9.55 -11.67 3.87
C SER A 45 -8.12 -11.21 4.17
N ARG A 46 -7.74 -11.27 5.45
CA ARG A 46 -6.41 -10.82 5.92
C ARG A 46 -5.47 -12.01 6.13
N LEU A 47 -4.19 -11.77 5.92
CA LEU A 47 -3.11 -12.71 6.24
C LEU A 47 -2.85 -12.76 7.74
N VAL A 48 -3.06 -11.63 8.42
CA VAL A 48 -2.82 -11.43 9.85
C VAL A 48 -4.12 -11.24 10.62
N HIS A 49 -4.13 -11.71 11.86
CA HIS A 49 -5.20 -11.45 12.81
C HIS A 49 -5.25 -9.98 13.18
N VAL A 50 -6.47 -9.44 13.20
CA VAL A 50 -6.80 -8.11 13.70
C VAL A 50 -8.03 -8.27 14.60
N ASP A 51 -7.97 -7.72 15.80
CA ASP A 51 -9.06 -7.82 16.78
C ASP A 51 -10.23 -6.89 16.38
N GLU A 52 -11.27 -7.47 15.79
CA GLU A 52 -12.48 -6.74 15.39
C GLU A 52 -13.54 -6.70 16.50
N ASP A 53 -13.43 -7.53 17.55
CA ASP A 53 -14.36 -7.51 18.69
C ASP A 53 -14.19 -6.23 19.51
N ARG A 54 -12.95 -5.72 19.56
CA ARG A 54 -12.61 -4.44 20.17
C ARG A 54 -12.57 -3.36 19.11
N ALA A 55 -13.75 -2.83 18.77
CA ALA A 55 -13.92 -1.77 17.78
C ALA A 55 -14.32 -0.41 18.38
N ARG A 56 -14.07 0.67 17.63
CA ARG A 56 -14.50 2.04 17.92
C ARG A 56 -14.97 2.76 16.66
N ASP A 57 -15.68 3.85 16.84
CA ASP A 57 -15.90 4.81 15.77
C ASP A 57 -14.63 5.64 15.55
N LEU A 58 -14.05 5.55 14.36
CA LEU A 58 -12.90 6.34 13.96
C LEU A 58 -13.38 7.69 13.42
N VAL A 59 -13.12 8.75 14.18
CA VAL A 59 -13.42 10.13 13.79
C VAL A 59 -12.18 10.79 13.21
N VAL A 60 -12.30 11.37 12.02
CA VAL A 60 -11.22 12.12 11.36
C VAL A 60 -11.56 13.61 11.26
N SER A 61 -10.56 14.46 10.96
CA SER A 61 -10.60 15.93 11.15
C SER A 61 -11.60 16.72 10.28
N ASP A 62 -12.47 16.05 9.53
CA ASP A 62 -13.47 16.67 8.64
C ASP A 62 -14.91 16.28 9.00
N GLY A 63 -15.13 15.75 10.22
CA GLY A 63 -16.45 15.29 10.68
C GLY A 63 -16.86 13.92 10.10
N VAL A 64 -16.01 13.31 9.29
CA VAL A 64 -16.19 11.94 8.80
C VAL A 64 -15.97 10.95 9.95
N VAL A 65 -16.93 10.02 10.09
CA VAL A 65 -16.91 8.94 11.06
C VAL A 65 -16.94 7.61 10.32
N VAL A 66 -15.94 6.77 10.56
CA VAL A 66 -15.92 5.39 10.07
C VAL A 66 -16.23 4.47 11.26
N PRO A 67 -17.39 3.80 11.28
CA PRO A 67 -17.78 2.96 12.40
C PRO A 67 -17.03 1.62 12.41
N ASN A 68 -17.04 0.95 13.57
CA ASN A 68 -16.55 -0.42 13.74
C ASN A 68 -15.10 -0.64 13.27
N VAL A 69 -14.21 0.30 13.58
CA VAL A 69 -12.77 0.17 13.29
C VAL A 69 -12.07 -0.45 14.49
N SER A 70 -11.35 -1.55 14.28
CA SER A 70 -10.51 -2.18 15.29
C SER A 70 -9.65 -1.18 16.06
N LEU A 71 -9.53 -1.38 17.38
CA LEU A 71 -8.67 -0.57 18.23
C LEU A 71 -7.18 -0.64 17.83
N GLU A 72 -6.77 -1.72 17.16
CA GLU A 72 -5.40 -1.95 16.67
C GLU A 72 -5.05 -1.10 15.43
N ILE A 73 -6.01 -0.39 14.85
CA ILE A 73 -5.82 0.47 13.69
C ILE A 73 -5.66 1.92 14.16
N GLU A 74 -4.55 2.53 13.76
CA GLU A 74 -4.30 3.96 13.92
C GLU A 74 -4.65 4.71 12.65
N CYS A 75 -5.12 5.94 12.81
CA CYS A 75 -5.32 6.88 11.72
C CYS A 75 -4.73 8.23 12.12
N SER A 76 -3.84 8.76 11.29
CA SER A 76 -3.27 10.10 11.47
C SER A 76 -3.52 10.93 10.22
N LYS A 77 -3.56 12.25 10.37
CA LYS A 77 -3.60 13.16 9.22
C LYS A 77 -2.27 13.09 8.47
N GLY A 78 -2.34 13.08 7.14
CA GLY A 78 -1.15 13.11 6.30
C GLY A 78 -0.46 14.47 6.34
N GLU A 79 0.87 14.48 6.20
CA GLU A 79 1.66 15.70 6.04
C GLU A 79 2.00 15.92 4.56
N ARG A 80 1.82 17.17 4.09
CA ARG A 80 2.16 17.53 2.72
C ARG A 80 3.67 17.55 2.58
N SER A 81 4.18 16.93 1.52
CA SER A 81 5.61 16.89 1.24
C SER A 81 5.90 17.16 -0.23
N ILE A 82 7.15 17.53 -0.48
CA ILE A 82 7.71 17.55 -1.83
C ILE A 82 8.84 16.55 -1.83
N GLU A 83 8.72 15.52 -2.66
CA GLU A 83 9.79 14.56 -2.89
C GLU A 83 10.57 14.98 -4.13
N ARG A 84 11.89 14.99 -4.00
CA ARG A 84 12.81 15.33 -5.09
C ARG A 84 13.93 14.30 -5.14
N ILE A 85 14.02 13.61 -6.27
CA ILE A 85 15.15 12.73 -6.58
C ILE A 85 15.90 13.39 -7.73
N PRO A 86 17.18 13.79 -7.54
CA PRO A 86 17.98 14.40 -8.59
C PRO A 86 18.21 13.41 -9.74
N VAL A 87 18.85 13.89 -10.81
CA VAL A 87 19.22 13.03 -11.94
C VAL A 87 20.08 11.87 -11.45
N CYS A 88 19.60 10.66 -11.67
CA CYS A 88 20.27 9.41 -11.29
C CYS A 88 20.04 8.35 -12.36
N ASN A 89 20.75 7.23 -12.25
CA ASN A 89 20.57 6.11 -13.18
C ASN A 89 19.34 5.27 -12.80
N PHE A 90 18.99 4.33 -13.67
CA PHE A 90 17.84 3.45 -13.48
C PHE A 90 17.86 2.70 -12.14
N HIS A 91 19.01 2.13 -11.76
CA HIS A 91 19.14 1.33 -10.54
C HIS A 91 19.06 2.19 -9.28
N GLU A 92 19.63 3.39 -9.31
CA GLU A 92 19.53 4.35 -8.20
C GLU A 92 18.08 4.77 -7.96
N MET A 93 17.35 5.12 -9.03
CA MET A 93 15.94 5.48 -8.92
C MET A 93 15.10 4.30 -8.44
N ALA A 94 15.28 3.10 -9.02
CA ALA A 94 14.58 1.89 -8.58
C ALA A 94 14.83 1.61 -7.11
N ARG A 95 16.08 1.73 -6.66
CA ARG A 95 16.44 1.59 -5.24
C ARG A 95 15.71 2.58 -4.35
N CYS A 96 15.57 3.85 -4.74
CA CYS A 96 14.81 4.82 -3.95
C CYS A 96 13.35 4.37 -3.73
N PHE A 97 12.69 3.83 -4.77
CA PHE A 97 11.34 3.29 -4.65
C PHE A 97 11.27 2.06 -3.74
N ASN A 98 12.27 1.17 -3.83
CA ASN A 98 12.38 -0.03 -3.02
C ASN A 98 12.59 0.31 -1.54
N ASP A 99 13.55 1.18 -1.24
CA ASP A 99 13.88 1.66 0.10
C ASP A 99 12.65 2.36 0.74
N ASN A 100 11.92 3.19 -0.01
CA ASN A 100 10.68 3.82 0.43
C ASN A 100 9.56 2.82 0.77
N SER A 101 9.60 1.62 0.17
CA SER A 101 8.64 0.53 0.41
C SER A 101 9.13 -0.44 1.49
N GLY A 102 10.30 -0.22 2.09
CA GLY A 102 10.91 -1.12 3.07
C GLY A 102 11.45 -2.42 2.46
N ILE A 103 11.66 -2.47 1.15
CA ILE A 103 12.15 -3.64 0.42
C ILE A 103 13.62 -3.41 0.06
N SER A 104 14.52 -4.29 0.49
CA SER A 104 15.98 -4.14 0.28
C SER A 104 16.49 -4.79 -1.02
N GLU A 105 15.59 -5.29 -1.86
CA GLU A 105 15.95 -6.01 -3.08
C GLU A 105 16.38 -5.07 -4.22
N HIS A 106 17.04 -5.64 -5.22
CA HIS A 106 17.51 -4.93 -6.42
C HIS A 106 16.53 -4.97 -7.60
N ILE A 107 15.42 -5.70 -7.46
CA ILE A 107 14.39 -5.81 -8.52
C ILE A 107 13.47 -4.60 -8.44
N PRO A 108 13.23 -3.86 -9.54
CA PRO A 108 12.36 -2.69 -9.49
C PRO A 108 10.90 -3.06 -9.18
N LEU A 109 10.30 -2.30 -8.26
CA LEU A 109 8.89 -2.47 -7.90
C LEU A 109 7.95 -2.02 -9.02
N GLY A 110 6.72 -2.55 -9.00
CA GLY A 110 5.69 -2.12 -9.94
C GLY A 110 5.30 -0.66 -9.81
N SER A 111 5.43 -0.07 -8.61
CA SER A 111 5.25 1.37 -8.37
C SER A 111 6.25 2.23 -9.13
N PHE A 112 7.52 1.80 -9.17
CA PHE A 112 8.56 2.44 -9.97
C PHE A 112 8.25 2.30 -11.46
N ASN A 113 7.89 1.09 -11.91
CA ASN A 113 7.53 0.85 -13.30
C ASN A 113 6.34 1.70 -13.74
N ALA A 114 5.31 1.80 -12.90
CA ALA A 114 4.13 2.62 -13.17
C ALA A 114 4.46 4.12 -13.22
N MET A 115 5.33 4.62 -12.33
CA MET A 115 5.74 6.03 -12.32
C MET A 115 6.39 6.45 -13.65
N PHE A 116 7.25 5.60 -14.22
CA PHE A 116 8.03 5.91 -15.42
C PHE A 116 7.47 5.27 -16.70
N ASN A 117 6.31 4.62 -16.62
CA ASN A 117 5.68 3.89 -17.73
C ASN A 117 6.56 2.76 -18.32
N PHE A 118 7.35 2.10 -17.48
CA PHE A 118 8.07 0.89 -17.88
C PHE A 118 7.12 -0.29 -17.98
N THR A 119 7.22 -1.04 -19.08
CA THR A 119 6.33 -2.17 -19.41
C THR A 119 7.10 -3.39 -19.91
N GLY A 120 8.42 -3.27 -20.09
CA GLY A 120 9.28 -4.34 -20.55
C GLY A 120 9.87 -5.15 -19.40
N SER A 121 10.82 -6.03 -19.74
CA SER A 121 11.70 -6.61 -18.73
C SER A 121 12.64 -5.52 -18.21
N TRP A 122 12.88 -5.48 -16.90
CA TRP A 122 13.68 -4.43 -16.28
C TRP A 122 15.08 -4.28 -16.88
N GLN A 123 15.69 -5.34 -17.41
CA GLN A 123 17.01 -5.28 -18.05
C GLN A 123 16.99 -4.43 -19.33
N VAL A 124 15.92 -4.57 -20.13
CA VAL A 124 15.74 -3.81 -21.37
C VAL A 124 15.44 -2.36 -21.04
N ASP A 125 14.54 -2.12 -20.10
CA ASP A 125 14.18 -0.77 -19.65
C ASP A 125 15.40 -0.06 -19.03
N ALA A 126 16.21 -0.76 -18.23
CA ALA A 126 17.45 -0.23 -17.68
C ALA A 126 18.47 0.13 -18.78
N ALA A 127 18.67 -0.76 -19.76
CA ALA A 127 19.62 -0.51 -20.85
C ALA A 127 19.19 0.65 -21.76
N ALA A 128 17.87 0.84 -21.94
CA ALA A 128 17.31 1.94 -22.73
C ALA A 128 17.27 3.28 -21.96
N THR A 129 17.35 3.23 -20.63
CA THR A 129 17.22 4.41 -19.78
C THR A 129 18.56 5.07 -19.52
N LYS A 130 18.75 6.28 -20.06
CA LYS A 130 19.96 7.06 -19.82
C LYS A 130 20.02 7.65 -18.41
N SER A 131 18.91 8.23 -17.94
CA SER A 131 18.82 8.92 -16.67
C SER A 131 17.37 9.18 -16.28
N LEU A 132 17.07 9.19 -14.99
CA LEU A 132 15.76 9.48 -14.42
C LEU A 132 15.88 10.61 -13.38
N ALA A 133 14.77 11.33 -13.17
CA ALA A 133 14.63 12.30 -12.09
C ALA A 133 13.15 12.35 -11.68
N MET A 134 12.87 12.73 -10.43
CA MET A 134 11.50 12.85 -9.93
C MET A 134 11.33 14.12 -9.12
N VAL A 135 10.23 14.84 -9.35
CA VAL A 135 9.72 15.86 -8.46
C VAL A 135 8.23 15.60 -8.25
N GLY A 136 7.87 15.15 -7.05
CA GLY A 136 6.49 14.85 -6.67
C GLY A 136 6.00 15.81 -5.59
N HIS A 137 4.77 16.31 -5.72
CA HIS A 137 4.07 17.00 -4.64
C HIS A 137 3.00 16.08 -4.07
N LEU A 138 3.23 15.58 -2.85
CA LEU A 138 2.35 14.61 -2.22
C LEU A 138 1.44 15.33 -1.23
N VAL A 139 0.14 15.08 -1.36
CA VAL A 139 -0.91 15.61 -0.49
C VAL A 139 -1.67 14.44 0.13
N PRO A 140 -1.05 13.68 1.06
CA PRO A 140 -1.73 12.60 1.75
C PRO A 140 -2.85 13.17 2.63
N LEU A 141 -4.04 12.57 2.56
CA LEU A 141 -5.18 12.99 3.38
C LEU A 141 -5.06 12.40 4.78
N TYR A 142 -5.00 11.07 4.84
CA TYR A 142 -4.89 10.29 6.07
C TYR A 142 -3.97 9.10 5.85
N LYS A 143 -3.25 8.73 6.90
CA LYS A 143 -2.48 7.48 6.97
C LYS A 143 -3.21 6.55 7.93
N VAL A 144 -3.60 5.39 7.45
CA VAL A 144 -4.11 4.30 8.31
C VAL A 144 -3.05 3.20 8.39
N GLN A 145 -2.83 2.66 9.57
CA GLN A 145 -1.81 1.63 9.80
C GLN A 145 -2.22 0.70 10.95
N LEU A 146 -1.71 -0.52 10.95
CA LEU A 146 -1.77 -1.40 12.12
C LEU A 146 -0.72 -0.91 13.13
N ALA A 147 -1.15 -0.59 14.35
CA ALA A 147 -0.29 -0.11 15.43
C ALA A 147 0.51 -1.24 16.10
N LYS A 148 0.00 -2.47 15.97
CA LYS A 148 0.57 -3.67 16.57
C LYS A 148 1.79 -4.14 15.78
N LEU A 149 2.92 -4.28 16.46
CA LEU A 149 4.16 -4.83 15.87
C LEU A 149 4.14 -6.36 15.80
N ASP A 150 3.53 -7.02 16.81
CA ASP A 150 3.43 -8.48 16.88
C ASP A 150 2.20 -8.99 16.11
N LEU A 151 2.28 -8.95 14.79
CA LEU A 151 1.23 -9.46 13.90
C LEU A 151 1.27 -10.99 13.86
N ALA A 152 0.14 -11.63 14.18
CA ALA A 152 0.01 -13.08 14.11
C ALA A 152 -0.65 -13.50 12.78
N LEU A 153 0.00 -14.38 12.02
CA LEU A 153 -0.59 -14.96 10.82
C LEU A 153 -1.75 -15.90 11.17
N HIS A 154 -2.76 -15.91 10.31
CA HIS A 154 -3.81 -16.92 10.29
C HIS A 154 -3.23 -18.34 10.10
N GLU A 155 -3.81 -19.35 10.76
CA GLU A 155 -3.28 -20.73 10.74
C GLU A 155 -3.34 -21.36 9.34
N GLU A 156 -4.37 -21.05 8.56
CA GLU A 156 -4.48 -21.44 7.15
C GLU A 156 -3.33 -20.88 6.30
N ILE A 157 -2.86 -19.66 6.60
CA ILE A 157 -1.73 -19.04 5.90
C ILE A 157 -0.43 -19.73 6.30
N LYS A 158 -0.22 -19.99 7.60
CA LYS A 158 0.95 -20.74 8.08
C LYS A 158 1.04 -22.12 7.43
N ARG A 159 -0.10 -22.82 7.29
CA ARG A 159 -0.17 -24.14 6.64
C ARG A 159 0.06 -24.08 5.12
N ALA A 160 -0.23 -22.95 4.48
CA ALA A 160 -0.02 -22.77 3.04
C ALA A 160 1.46 -22.48 2.70
N VAL A 161 2.27 -22.01 3.65
CA VAL A 161 3.70 -21.78 3.43
C VAL A 161 4.43 -23.12 3.45
N PRO A 162 5.10 -23.51 2.35
CA PRO A 162 5.86 -24.75 2.31
C PRO A 162 7.09 -24.67 3.22
N TYR A 163 7.49 -25.80 3.80
CA TYR A 163 8.69 -25.89 4.63
C TYR A 163 10.00 -25.73 3.85
N SER A 164 9.97 -25.91 2.53
CA SER A 164 11.14 -25.82 1.65
C SER A 164 10.78 -25.18 0.32
N TRP A 165 11.75 -24.49 -0.27
CA TRP A 165 11.62 -23.95 -1.61
C TRP A 165 11.85 -25.05 -2.65
N ASP A 166 10.77 -25.69 -3.09
CA ASP A 166 10.77 -26.58 -4.25
C ASP A 166 9.96 -25.94 -5.40
N PRO A 167 10.64 -25.35 -6.40
CA PRO A 167 9.98 -24.68 -7.51
C PRO A 167 8.97 -25.56 -8.26
N VAL A 168 9.26 -26.86 -8.41
CA VAL A 168 8.39 -27.77 -9.17
C VAL A 168 7.08 -28.01 -8.42
N SER A 169 7.14 -28.13 -7.10
CA SER A 169 5.95 -28.27 -6.26
C SER A 169 5.16 -26.97 -6.12
N LEU A 170 5.83 -25.80 -6.21
CA LEU A 170 5.21 -24.47 -6.10
C LEU A 170 4.56 -23.97 -7.39
N ALA A 171 4.96 -24.48 -8.55
CA ALA A 171 4.45 -24.06 -9.85
C ALA A 171 3.18 -24.80 -10.32
N ARG A 172 2.58 -25.63 -9.46
CA ARG A 172 1.40 -26.46 -9.78
C ARG A 172 0.08 -25.81 -9.39
#